data_AF-A0A1F6QSW1-F1
#
_entry.id   AF-A0A1F6QSW1-F1
#
_cell.length_a   1.000
_cell.length_b   1.000
_cell.length_c   1.000
_cell.angle_alpha   90.00
_cell.angle_beta   90.00
_cell.angle_gamma   90.00
#
_symmetry.space_group_name_H-M   'P 1'
#
loop_
_entity.id
_entity.type
_entity.pdbx_description
1 polymer ?
#
loop_
_entity_poly.entity_id
_entity_poly.type
_entity_poly.pdbx_seq_one_letter_code
_entity_poly.pdbx_strand_id
1 'polypeptide(L)' 'MNNYKKLIKHIESKVGLSLNEIKTNSPYETRKHLEKKNKKQVKFVSAFPFIGRGNVLRDGIKERSSINSEVDKILSAS' A
#
# COMPACT_ATOMS: atom_id res chain seq x y z
N MET A 1 20.93 12.12 -9.95
CA MET A 1 21.28 10.69 -9.73
C MET A 1 21.26 10.25 -8.26
N ASN A 2 21.21 11.15 -7.27
CA ASN A 2 21.40 10.81 -5.84
C ASN A 2 20.13 10.29 -5.11
N ASN A 3 18.93 10.60 -5.63
CA ASN A 3 17.67 10.26 -4.95
C ASN A 3 17.35 8.76 -4.99
N TYR A 4 17.70 8.07 -6.08
CA TYR A 4 17.46 6.63 -6.22
C TYR A 4 18.24 5.81 -5.19
N LYS A 5 19.54 6.11 -5.01
CA LYS A 5 20.38 5.45 -4.00
C LYS A 5 19.88 5.71 -2.57
N LYS A 6 19.44 6.95 -2.27
CA LYS A 6 18.84 7.29 -0.98
C LYS A 6 17.53 6.52 -0.74
N LEU A 7 16.68 6.41 -1.76
CA LEU A 7 15.44 5.65 -1.70
C LEU A 7 15.71 4.18 -1.38
N ILE A 8 16.64 3.55 -2.10
CA ILE A 8 17.01 2.15 -1.86
C ILE A 8 17.45 1.95 -0.41
N LYS A 9 18.41 2.75 0.08
CA LYS A 9 18.88 2.63 1.47
C LYS A 9 17.75 2.78 2.48
N HIS A 10 16.80 3.67 2.22
CA HIS A 10 15.65 3.87 3.09
C HIS A 10 14.73 2.64 3.08
N ILE A 11 14.45 2.08 1.89
CA ILE A 11 13.65 0.85 1.75
C ILE A 11 14.32 -0.30 2.49
N GLU A 12 15.62 -0.51 2.28
CA GLU A 12 16.38 -1.59 2.91
C GLU A 12 16.38 -1.47 4.44
N SER A 13 16.56 -0.25 4.98
CA SER A 13 16.48 0.00 6.42
C SER A 13 15.09 -0.30 6.99
N LYS A 14 14.02 0.14 6.30
CA LYS A 14 12.63 -0.04 6.75
C LYS A 14 12.17 -1.49 6.66
N VAL A 15 12.51 -2.21 5.61
CA VAL A 15 12.14 -3.62 5.41
C VAL A 15 13.08 -4.55 6.19
N GLY A 16 14.36 -4.19 6.31
CA GLY A 16 15.40 -5.06 6.89
C GLY A 16 15.81 -6.19 5.95
N LEU A 17 15.71 -5.97 4.65
CA LEU A 17 16.14 -6.85 3.56
C LEU A 17 16.86 -6.00 2.52
N SER A 18 17.82 -6.58 1.80
CA SER A 18 18.46 -5.93 0.65
C SER A 18 17.49 -5.80 -0.52
N LEU A 19 17.77 -4.89 -1.44
CA LEU A 19 16.95 -4.70 -2.63
C LEU A 19 16.83 -5.98 -3.47
N ASN A 20 17.88 -6.80 -3.52
CA ASN A 20 17.88 -8.06 -4.26
C ASN A 20 16.93 -9.07 -3.61
N GLU A 21 17.00 -9.22 -2.28
CA GLU A 21 16.09 -10.11 -1.53
C GLU A 21 14.63 -9.67 -1.66
N ILE A 22 14.37 -8.36 -1.67
CA ILE A 22 13.01 -7.83 -1.89
C ILE A 22 12.48 -8.21 -3.28
N LYS A 23 13.35 -8.27 -4.30
CA LYS A 23 12.97 -8.62 -5.68
C LYS A 23 12.79 -10.12 -5.88
N THR A 24 13.53 -10.95 -5.15
CA THR A 24 13.47 -12.41 -5.28
C THR A 24 12.39 -13.05 -4.42
N ASN A 25 12.07 -12.44 -3.27
CA ASN A 25 11.08 -13.01 -2.35
C ASN A 25 9.67 -12.89 -2.93
N SER A 26 8.88 -13.92 -2.68
CA SER A 26 7.44 -13.87 -2.95
C SER A 26 6.76 -12.84 -2.01
N PRO A 27 5.65 -12.23 -2.43
CA PRO A 27 4.87 -11.34 -1.57
C PRO A 27 4.49 -11.97 -0.22
N TYR A 28 4.28 -13.29 -0.19
CA TYR A 28 4.01 -14.05 1.03
C TYR A 28 5.20 -14.06 1.99
N GLU A 29 6.41 -14.32 1.50
CA GLU A 29 7.63 -14.33 2.32
C GLU A 29 7.95 -12.93 2.84
N THR A 30 7.80 -11.91 2.00
CA THR A 30 7.96 -10.51 2.41
C THR A 30 6.97 -10.16 3.51
N ARG A 31 5.70 -10.56 3.38
CA ARG A 31 4.69 -10.36 4.43
C ARG A 31 5.11 -11.02 5.74
N LYS A 32 5.46 -12.31 5.71
CA LYS A 32 5.86 -13.07 6.90
C LYS A 32 7.07 -12.44 7.60
N HIS A 33 8.05 -11.97 6.83
CA HIS A 33 9.22 -11.24 7.35
C HIS A 33 8.81 -9.95 8.07
N LEU A 34 7.98 -9.12 7.43
CA LEU A 34 7.52 -7.86 8.01
C LEU A 34 6.69 -8.07 9.27
N GLU A 35 5.84 -9.11 9.30
CA GLU A 35 5.04 -9.44 10.49
C GLU A 35 5.91 -9.88 11.66
N LYS A 36 6.94 -10.69 11.41
CA LYS A 36 7.92 -11.10 12.40
C LYS A 36 8.73 -9.91 12.93
N LYS A 37 9.22 -9.04 12.04
CA LYS A 37 9.98 -7.84 12.39
C LYS A 37 9.18 -6.86 13.25
N ASN A 38 7.94 -6.60 12.84
CA ASN A 38 7.09 -5.59 13.48
C ASN A 38 6.26 -6.14 14.64
N LYS A 39 6.32 -7.46 14.90
CA LYS A 39 5.48 -8.17 15.88
C LYS A 39 3.98 -7.85 15.71
N LYS A 40 3.55 -7.62 14.46
CA LYS A 40 2.18 -7.21 14.09
C LYS A 40 1.79 -7.87 12.78
N GLN A 41 0.61 -8.46 12.74
CA GLN A 41 0.05 -9.01 11.51
C GLN A 41 -0.32 -7.90 10.52
N VAL A 42 -0.05 -8.15 9.24
CA VAL A 42 -0.48 -7.29 8.15
C VAL A 42 -1.96 -7.53 7.93
N LYS A 43 -2.78 -6.54 8.29
CA LYS A 43 -4.22 -6.57 8.07
C LYS A 43 -4.55 -5.79 6.80
N PHE A 44 -5.31 -6.40 5.90
CA PHE A 44 -5.94 -5.68 4.81
C PHE A 44 -7.10 -4.86 5.40
N VAL A 45 -6.91 -3.55 5.51
CA VAL A 45 -7.90 -2.65 6.13
C VAL A 45 -8.91 -2.14 5.09
N SER A 46 -8.63 -2.29 3.80
CA SER A 46 -9.53 -1.98 2.69
C SER A 46 -9.30 -2.93 1.53
N ALA A 47 -10.39 -3.43 0.93
CA ALA A 47 -10.36 -4.26 -0.27
C ALA A 47 -10.11 -3.43 -1.56
N PHE A 48 -10.18 -2.10 -1.48
CA PHE A 48 -9.92 -1.22 -2.61
C PHE A 48 -8.42 -0.95 -2.77
N PRO A 49 -7.85 -1.09 -3.98
CA PRO A 49 -6.49 -0.64 -4.23
C PRO A 49 -6.42 0.86 -3.97
N PHE A 50 -5.27 1.34 -3.48
CA PHE A 50 -4.95 2.77 -3.40
C PHE A 50 -4.89 3.37 -4.82
N ILE A 51 -6.04 3.49 -5.50
CA ILE A 51 -6.21 4.44 -6.60
C ILE A 51 -5.93 5.77 -5.93
N GLY A 52 -4.88 6.46 -6.39
CA GLY A 52 -4.34 7.63 -5.73
C GLY A 52 -5.46 8.54 -5.24
N ARG A 53 -5.47 8.78 -3.93
CA ARG A 53 -6.42 9.72 -3.31
C ARG A 53 -6.42 11.09 -4.00
N GLY A 54 -5.41 11.42 -4.80
CA GLY A 54 -5.37 12.62 -5.62
C GLY A 54 -6.48 12.75 -6.68
N ASN A 55 -7.05 11.64 -7.17
CA ASN A 55 -8.19 11.72 -8.11
C ASN A 55 -9.54 11.79 -7.37
N VAL A 56 -9.69 11.08 -6.24
CA VAL A 56 -10.94 11.06 -5.46
C VAL A 56 -11.08 12.27 -4.53
N LEU A 57 -9.96 12.84 -4.06
CA LEU A 57 -9.90 14.05 -3.22
C LEU A 57 -9.67 15.34 -4.02
N ARG A 58 -9.69 15.27 -5.36
CA ARG A 58 -9.51 16.47 -6.20
C ARG A 58 -10.64 17.49 -5.97
N ASP A 59 -11.81 17.00 -5.56
CA ASP A 59 -13.02 17.80 -5.31
C ASP A 59 -13.25 18.11 -3.81
N GLY A 60 -12.23 17.95 -2.96
CA GLY A 60 -12.29 18.25 -1.52
C GLY A 60 -12.29 17.02 -0.61
N ILE A 61 -12.38 17.25 0.71
CA ILE A 61 -12.42 16.20 1.73
C ILE A 61 -13.78 15.50 1.64
N LYS A 62 -13.86 14.43 0.84
CA LYS A 62 -15.03 13.56 0.84
C LYS A 62 -14.97 12.62 2.04
N GLU A 63 -16.07 12.57 2.80
CA GLU A 63 -16.23 11.63 3.89
C GLU A 63 -16.33 10.18 3.37
N ARG A 64 -15.95 9.23 4.23
CA ARG A 64 -15.96 7.79 3.93
C ARG A 64 -17.33 7.29 3.43
N SER A 65 -18.41 7.85 3.95
CA SER A 65 -19.80 7.57 3.56
C SER A 65 -20.06 7.92 2.09
N SER A 66 -19.56 9.06 1.63
CA SER A 66 -19.72 9.55 0.26
C SER A 66 -18.98 8.66 -0.75
N ILE A 67 -17.79 8.19 -0.41
CA ILE A 67 -16.99 7.32 -1.28
C ILE A 67 -17.67 5.95 -1.45
N ASN A 68 -18.16 5.36 -0.36
CA ASN A 68 -18.84 4.06 -0.43
C ASN A 68 -20.11 4.13 -1.30
N SER A 69 -20.90 5.20 -1.18
CA SER A 69 -22.11 5.37 -2.00
C SER A 69 -21.80 5.52 -3.50
N GLU A 70 -20.70 6.18 -3.87
CA GLU A 70 -20.27 6.27 -5.27
C GLU A 70 -19.82 4.90 -5.81
N VAL A 71 -19.09 4.13 -5.00
CA VAL A 71 -18.66 2.77 -5.37
C VAL A 71 -19.86 1.84 -5.54
N ASP A 72 -20.83 1.90 -4.63
CA ASP A 72 -22.05 1.10 -4.71
C ASP A 72 -22.86 1.41 -5.96
N LYS A 73 -22.93 2.69 -6.38
CA LYS A 73 -23.59 3.09 -7.64
C LYS A 73 -22.92 2.50 -8.88
N ILE A 74 -21.59 2.43 -8.90
CA ILE A 74 -20.85 1.84 -10.04
C ILE A 74 -21.08 0.33 -10.09
N LEU A 75 -21.07 -0.34 -8.94
CA LEU A 75 -21.23 -1.79 -8.84
C LEU A 75 -22.68 -2.26 -9.02
N SER A 76 -23.68 -1.43 -8.70
CA SER A 76 -25.11 -1.73 -8.89
C SER A 76 -25.65 -1.37 -10.28
N ALA A 77 -24.84 -0.70 -11.12
CA ALA A 77 -25.14 -0.44 -12.52
C ALA A 77 -24.59 -1.54 -13.47
N SER A 78 -24.16 -2.68 -12.92
CA SER A 78 -23.68 -3.87 -13.64
C SER A 78 -24.65 -5.05 -13.51
#